data_AF-A1ZLE7-F1
#
_entry.id   AF-A1ZLE7-F1
#
_cell.length_a   1.000
_cell.length_b   1.000
_cell.length_c   1.000
_cell.angle_alpha   90.00
_cell.angle_beta   90.00
_cell.angle_gamma   90.00
#
_symmetry.space_group_name_H-M   'P 1'
#
loop_
_entity.id
_entity.type
_entity.pdbx_description
1 polymer ?
#
loop_
_entity_poly.entity_id
_entity_poly.type
_entity_poly.pdbx_seq_one_letter_code
_entity_poly.pdbx_strand_id
1 'polypeptide(L)'
;MSNTSPNTDDFINYQSFFSPQDAQPLLDFLAEFEVQYQLEEIPELLGQPLIGDHLRAKWLLRIARSDIDNVNELLSKAAEQINDVPKTHYLHKFTNPELRDIIKSPQEWNPQDVHFAKLLLKDRGKPYE
;
A
#
# COMPACT_ATOMS: atom_id res chain seq x y z
N MET A 1 -16.87 22.46 26.21
CA MET A 1 -16.01 22.35 25.01
C MET A 1 -14.94 21.34 25.34
N SER A 2 -15.18 20.06 25.04
CA SER A 2 -14.21 19.00 25.28
C SER A 2 -13.41 18.82 24.00
N ASN A 3 -12.15 19.26 24.02
CA ASN A 3 -11.17 18.92 23.01
C ASN A 3 -10.85 17.43 23.15
N THR A 4 -11.54 16.58 22.40
CA THR A 4 -11.15 15.19 22.24
C THR A 4 -10.02 15.18 21.21
N SER A 5 -8.78 15.23 21.68
CA SER A 5 -7.63 14.85 20.87
C SER A 5 -7.92 13.47 20.26
N PRO A 6 -7.72 13.26 18.95
CA PRO A 6 -7.89 11.92 18.38
C PRO A 6 -6.92 11.00 19.12
N ASN A 7 -7.46 9.93 19.72
CA ASN A 7 -6.66 8.89 20.40
C ASN A 7 -5.61 8.38 19.42
N THR A 8 -4.38 8.87 19.56
CA THR A 8 -3.23 8.53 18.71
C THR A 8 -2.68 7.13 19.03
N ASP A 9 -3.37 6.37 19.88
CA ASP A 9 -2.93 5.09 20.45
C ASP A 9 -3.40 3.88 19.61
N ASP A 10 -4.32 4.05 18.65
CA ASP A 10 -4.87 2.93 17.85
C ASP A 10 -4.40 2.93 16.39
N PHE A 11 -3.17 3.39 16.14
CA PHE A 11 -2.53 3.27 14.82
C PHE A 11 -2.11 1.84 14.55
N ILE A 12 -2.59 1.27 13.45
CA ILE A 12 -2.23 -0.09 13.03
C ILE A 12 -1.50 -0.09 11.69
N ASN A 13 -0.76 -1.17 11.46
CA ASN A 13 -0.03 -1.39 10.22
C ASN A 13 -1.01 -1.48 9.05
N TYR A 14 -0.85 -0.58 8.10
CA TYR A 14 -1.68 -0.53 6.90
C TYR A 14 -0.95 -1.09 5.68
N GLN A 15 0.26 -0.60 5.42
CA GLN A 15 1.04 -1.06 4.27
C GLN A 15 2.54 -0.82 4.47
N SER A 16 3.37 -1.69 3.88
CA SER A 16 4.82 -1.56 3.91
C SER A 16 5.38 -1.21 2.52
N PHE A 17 6.45 -0.41 2.49
CA PHE A 17 7.08 0.11 1.27
C PHE A 17 8.60 -0.09 1.30
N PHE A 18 9.22 -0.20 0.12
CA PHE A 18 10.67 -0.34 -0.01
C PHE A 18 11.41 0.99 0.12
N SER A 19 10.77 2.08 -0.29
CA SER A 19 11.29 3.44 -0.21
C SER A 19 10.17 4.39 0.19
N PRO A 20 10.49 5.55 0.81
CA PRO A 20 9.45 6.52 1.16
C PRO A 20 8.79 7.11 -0.09
N GLN A 21 9.51 7.15 -1.23
CA GLN A 21 8.95 7.60 -2.51
C GLN A 21 7.86 6.67 -3.03
N ASP A 22 7.95 5.36 -2.76
CA ASP A 22 6.90 4.40 -3.15
C ASP A 22 5.62 4.61 -2.32
N ALA A 23 5.74 5.14 -1.10
CA ALA A 23 4.60 5.47 -0.24
C ALA A 23 3.92 6.79 -0.63
N GLN A 24 4.67 7.71 -1.26
CA GLN A 24 4.23 9.09 -1.52
C GLN A 24 2.83 9.20 -2.15
N PRO A 25 2.46 8.41 -3.19
CA PRO A 25 1.12 8.52 -3.78
C PRO A 25 0.00 8.22 -2.79
N LEU A 26 0.23 7.27 -1.87
CA LEU A 26 -0.75 6.94 -0.83
C LEU A 26 -0.76 7.99 0.27
N LEU A 27 0.39 8.58 0.63
CA LEU A 27 0.45 9.68 1.60
C LEU A 27 -0.30 10.92 1.09
N ASP A 28 -0.11 11.27 -0.18
CA ASP A 28 -0.82 12.39 -0.81
C ASP A 28 -2.32 12.14 -0.83
N PHE A 29 -2.75 10.90 -1.13
CA PHE A 29 -4.14 10.49 -1.06
C PHE A 29 -4.71 10.62 0.35
N LEU A 30 -4.02 10.10 1.38
CA LEU A 30 -4.47 10.20 2.76
C LEU A 30 -4.56 11.67 3.22
N ALA A 31 -3.61 12.50 2.82
CA ALA A 31 -3.62 13.93 3.11
C ALA A 31 -4.80 14.66 2.43
N GLU A 32 -5.13 14.31 1.18
CA GLU A 32 -6.29 14.88 0.46
C GLU A 32 -7.61 14.62 1.17
N PHE A 33 -7.77 13.45 1.78
CA PHE A 33 -8.95 13.06 2.54
C PHE A 33 -8.86 13.34 4.05
N GLU A 34 -7.88 14.14 4.47
CA GLU A 34 -7.63 14.52 5.87
C GLU A 34 -7.48 13.31 6.83
N VAL A 35 -6.99 12.18 6.32
CA VAL A 35 -6.75 10.97 7.10
C VAL A 35 -5.41 11.07 7.83
N GLN A 36 -5.42 10.79 9.14
CA GLN A 36 -4.20 10.79 9.92
C GLN A 36 -3.36 9.54 9.63
N TYR A 37 -2.06 9.74 9.41
CA TYR A 37 -1.13 8.66 9.12
C TYR A 37 0.20 8.83 9.85
N GLN A 38 0.91 7.73 10.04
CA GLN A 38 2.29 7.68 10.51
C GLN A 38 3.11 6.86 9.52
N LEU A 39 4.24 7.40 9.08
CA LEU A 39 5.21 6.69 8.25
C LEU A 39 6.50 6.51 9.06
N GLU A 40 6.86 5.26 9.34
CA GLU A 40 8.02 4.90 10.16
C GLU A 40 9.02 4.08 9.33
N GLU A 41 10.31 4.32 9.50
CA GLU A 41 11.34 3.42 8.95
C GLU A 41 11.44 2.16 9.83
N ILE A 42 11.38 0.99 9.21
CA ILE A 42 11.54 -0.30 9.88
C ILE A 42 13.04 -0.50 10.15
N PRO A 43 13.51 -0.50 11.41
CA PRO A 43 14.91 -0.72 11.71
C PRO A 43 15.33 -2.12 11.25
N GLU A 44 16.41 -2.21 10.48
CA GLU A 44 16.97 -3.51 10.07
C GLU A 44 17.42 -4.27 11.32
N LEU A 45 16.67 -5.31 11.70
CA LEU A 45 17.11 -6.25 12.74
C LEU A 45 18.37 -6.98 12.25
N LEU A 46 19.52 -6.48 12.67
CA LEU A 46 20.82 -7.10 12.47
C LEU A 46 20.84 -8.43 13.23
N GLY A 47 20.76 -9.57 12.53
CA GLY A 47 20.97 -10.88 13.17
C GLY A 47 20.30 -12.09 12.53
N GLN A 48 19.43 -11.94 11.54
CA GLN A 48 18.80 -13.10 10.88
C GLN A 48 19.39 -13.34 9.49
N PRO A 49 20.01 -14.51 9.23
CA PRO A 49 20.35 -14.92 7.88
C PRO A 49 19.06 -15.27 7.14
N LEU A 50 18.63 -14.40 6.22
CA LEU A 50 17.40 -14.58 5.47
C LEU A 50 17.75 -15.08 4.07
N ILE A 51 17.25 -16.27 3.75
CA ILE A 51 17.28 -16.86 2.42
C ILE A 51 16.28 -16.07 1.57
N GLY A 52 16.75 -15.46 0.48
CA GLY A 52 15.93 -14.70 -0.47
C GLY A 52 16.39 -13.26 -0.61
N ASP A 53 17.38 -13.04 -1.47
CA ASP A 53 17.72 -11.72 -1.95
C ASP A 53 16.56 -11.23 -2.81
N HIS A 54 15.79 -10.27 -2.31
CA HIS A 54 15.22 -9.12 -3.04
C HIS A 54 14.07 -8.52 -2.22
N LEU A 55 14.31 -7.30 -1.74
CA LEU A 55 13.32 -6.34 -1.28
C LEU A 55 12.66 -6.67 0.08
N ARG A 56 13.35 -6.32 1.18
CA ARG A 56 12.68 -6.10 2.49
C ARG A 56 12.03 -4.72 2.49
N ALA A 57 10.75 -4.64 2.87
CA ALA A 57 10.13 -3.35 3.12
C ALA A 57 10.91 -2.61 4.22
N LYS A 58 11.18 -1.33 3.98
CA LYS A 58 11.94 -0.45 4.89
C LYS A 58 11.05 0.59 5.55
N TRP A 59 9.84 0.76 5.07
CA TRP A 59 8.94 1.80 5.53
C TRP A 59 7.58 1.17 5.84
N LEU A 60 6.98 1.59 6.94
CA LEU A 60 5.70 1.11 7.41
C LEU A 60 4.76 2.30 7.55
N LEU A 61 3.68 2.26 6.77
CA LEU A 61 2.57 3.20 6.88
C LEU A 61 1.54 2.64 7.87
N ARG A 62 1.13 3.47 8.80
CA ARG A 62 0.10 3.19 9.79
C ARG A 62 -0.99 4.24 9.70
N ILE A 63 -2.23 3.82 9.85
CA ILE A 63 -3.39 4.70 9.95
C ILE A 63 -4.21 4.32 11.20
N ALA A 64 -5.09 5.20 11.64
CA ALA A 64 -6.00 4.87 12.74
C ALA A 64 -6.89 3.70 12.33
N ARG A 65 -7.10 2.71 13.22
CA ARG A 65 -7.96 1.56 12.93
C ARG A 65 -9.35 1.96 12.45
N SER A 66 -9.90 3.01 13.05
CA SER A 66 -11.22 3.55 12.71
C SER A 66 -11.33 4.05 11.27
N ASP A 67 -10.21 4.38 10.63
CA ASP A 67 -10.17 4.92 9.26
C ASP A 67 -9.96 3.83 8.21
N ILE A 68 -9.67 2.58 8.57
CA ILE A 68 -9.32 1.52 7.60
C ILE A 68 -10.42 1.27 6.60
N ASP A 69 -11.63 1.02 7.09
CA ASP A 69 -12.76 0.70 6.22
C ASP A 69 -13.05 1.87 5.27
N ASN A 70 -12.96 3.11 5.79
CA ASN A 70 -13.16 4.32 5.02
C ASN A 70 -12.06 4.52 3.96
N VAL A 71 -10.78 4.40 4.32
CA VAL A 71 -9.64 4.51 3.40
C VAL A 71 -9.71 3.44 2.32
N ASN A 72 -10.02 2.19 2.68
CA ASN A 72 -10.17 1.11 1.72
C ASN A 72 -11.31 1.38 0.73
N GLU A 73 -12.45 1.89 1.21
CA GLU A 73 -13.57 2.25 0.33
C GLU A 73 -13.18 3.39 -0.63
N LEU A 74 -12.53 4.44 -0.12
CA LEU A 74 -12.06 5.57 -0.91
C LEU A 74 -11.04 5.14 -1.98
N LEU A 75 -10.06 4.32 -1.60
CA LEU A 75 -9.07 3.77 -2.53
C LEU A 75 -9.71 2.87 -3.58
N SER A 76 -10.68 2.04 -3.20
CA SER A 76 -11.40 1.20 -4.15
C SER A 76 -12.12 2.06 -5.18
N LYS A 77 -12.88 3.06 -4.74
CA LYS A 77 -13.61 3.98 -5.64
C LYS A 77 -12.67 4.76 -6.56
N ALA A 78 -11.56 5.25 -6.01
CA ALA A 78 -10.55 5.96 -6.79
C ALA A 78 -9.90 5.05 -7.84
N ALA A 79 -9.56 3.82 -7.46
CA ALA A 79 -8.96 2.82 -8.34
C ALA A 79 -9.89 2.46 -9.51
N GLU A 80 -11.20 2.33 -9.27
CA GLU A 80 -12.19 2.05 -10.33
C GLU A 80 -12.21 3.12 -11.44
N GLN A 81 -11.82 4.36 -11.15
CA GLN A 81 -11.71 5.42 -12.16
C GLN A 81 -10.41 5.37 -12.97
N ILE A 82 -9.42 4.60 -12.49
CA ILE A 82 -8.11 4.47 -13.10
C ILE A 82 -8.12 3.29 -14.07
N ASN A 83 -7.87 3.58 -15.34
CA ASN A 83 -7.77 2.58 -16.40
C ASN A 83 -6.31 2.26 -16.79
N ASP A 84 -5.37 3.10 -16.37
CA ASP A 84 -3.94 2.96 -16.66
C ASP A 84 -3.10 3.28 -15.41
N VAL A 85 -2.14 2.43 -15.09
CA VAL A 85 -1.35 2.57 -13.86
C VAL A 85 -0.25 3.61 -14.08
N PRO A 86 -0.15 4.66 -13.24
CA PRO A 86 0.88 5.69 -13.38
C PRO A 86 2.27 5.08 -13.54
N LYS A 87 3.07 5.53 -14.52
CA LYS A 87 4.40 4.96 -14.82
C LYS A 87 5.39 5.05 -13.66
N THR A 88 5.14 5.97 -12.73
CA THR A 88 5.94 6.16 -11.51
C THR A 88 5.52 5.20 -10.39
N HIS A 89 4.44 4.45 -10.57
CA HIS A 89 3.94 3.53 -9.55
C HIS A 89 4.92 2.39 -9.30
N TYR A 90 5.14 2.05 -8.04
CA TYR A 90 6.15 1.07 -7.63
C TYR A 90 5.85 -0.34 -8.16
N LEU A 91 4.57 -0.68 -8.38
CA LEU A 91 4.13 -1.95 -8.98
C LEU A 91 4.67 -2.18 -10.41
N HIS A 92 5.13 -1.15 -11.11
CA HIS A 92 5.84 -1.34 -12.38
C HIS A 92 7.14 -2.14 -12.21
N LYS A 93 7.74 -2.12 -11.01
CA LYS A 93 8.95 -2.89 -10.66
C LYS A 93 8.66 -4.38 -10.43
N PHE A 94 7.39 -4.76 -10.24
CA PHE A 94 6.99 -6.13 -9.91
C PHE A 94 6.93 -7.00 -11.15
N THR A 95 7.41 -8.23 -11.03
CA THR A 95 7.30 -9.28 -12.04
C THR A 95 5.88 -9.83 -12.13
N ASN A 96 5.56 -10.55 -13.21
CA ASN A 96 4.21 -11.11 -13.40
C ASN A 96 3.81 -12.11 -12.29
N PRO A 97 4.70 -12.97 -11.77
CA PRO A 97 4.39 -13.77 -10.59
C PRO A 97 4.03 -12.91 -9.36
N GLU A 98 4.85 -11.90 -9.04
CA GLU A 98 4.59 -11.03 -7.88
C GLU A 98 3.26 -10.27 -8.00
N LEU A 99 2.92 -9.79 -9.20
CA LEU A 99 1.60 -9.18 -9.45
C LEU A 99 0.44 -10.17 -9.25
N ARG A 100 0.64 -11.46 -9.54
CA ARG A 100 -0.39 -12.48 -9.26
C ARG A 100 -0.51 -12.76 -7.77
N ASP A 101 0.59 -12.77 -7.03
CA ASP A 101 0.57 -12.90 -5.57
C ASP A 101 -0.25 -11.78 -4.92
N ILE A 102 -0.11 -10.53 -5.38
CA ILE A 102 -0.96 -9.40 -4.93
C ILE A 102 -2.45 -9.71 -5.13
N ILE A 103 -2.82 -10.22 -6.30
CA ILE A 103 -4.22 -10.55 -6.63
C ILE A 103 -4.74 -11.72 -5.80
N LYS A 104 -3.87 -12.69 -5.45
CA LYS A 104 -4.21 -13.88 -4.65
C LYS A 104 -4.32 -13.57 -3.16
N SER A 105 -3.63 -12.53 -2.68
CA SER A 105 -3.64 -12.07 -1.30
C SER A 105 -4.26 -10.67 -1.14
N PRO A 106 -5.50 -10.40 -1.58
CA PRO A 106 -6.07 -9.05 -1.57
C PRO A 106 -6.25 -8.46 -0.17
N GLN A 107 -6.22 -9.28 0.88
CA GLN A 107 -6.29 -8.83 2.28
C GLN A 107 -4.96 -8.28 2.81
N GLU A 108 -3.84 -8.56 2.12
CA GLU A 108 -2.49 -8.09 2.49
C GLU A 108 -2.09 -6.79 1.77
N TRP A 109 -2.92 -6.35 0.82
CA TRP A 109 -2.66 -5.20 -0.04
C TRP A 109 -3.84 -4.25 0.00
N ASN A 110 -3.59 -2.96 -0.20
CA ASN A 110 -4.70 -2.02 -0.33
C ASN A 110 -5.51 -2.31 -1.62
N PRO A 111 -6.79 -1.91 -1.70
CA PRO A 111 -7.65 -2.20 -2.85
C PRO A 111 -7.14 -1.62 -4.17
N GLN A 112 -6.45 -0.48 -4.13
CA GLN A 112 -5.88 0.17 -5.31
C GLN A 112 -4.75 -0.68 -5.91
N ASP A 113 -3.88 -1.25 -5.09
CA ASP A 113 -2.78 -2.10 -5.56
C ASP A 113 -3.29 -3.39 -6.18
N VAL A 114 -4.35 -3.98 -5.61
CA VAL A 114 -5.02 -5.14 -6.20
C VAL A 114 -5.59 -4.81 -7.58
N HIS A 115 -6.19 -3.63 -7.73
CA HIS A 115 -6.69 -3.16 -9.02
C HIS A 115 -5.56 -2.90 -10.01
N PHE A 116 -4.50 -2.22 -9.59
CA PHE A 116 -3.34 -1.91 -10.44
C PHE A 116 -2.59 -3.17 -10.87
N ALA A 117 -2.47 -4.17 -10.02
CA ALA A 117 -1.88 -5.46 -10.38
C ALA A 117 -2.66 -6.13 -11.52
N LYS A 118 -4.00 -6.07 -11.50
CA LYS A 118 -4.84 -6.56 -12.60
C LYS A 118 -4.61 -5.77 -13.89
N LEU A 119 -4.58 -4.44 -13.81
CA LEU A 119 -4.33 -3.59 -14.97
C LEU A 119 -2.96 -3.86 -15.60
N LEU A 120 -1.91 -3.97 -14.78
CA LEU A 120 -0.55 -4.25 -15.26
C LEU A 120 -0.43 -5.63 -15.91
N LEU A 121 -1.06 -6.67 -15.35
CA LEU A 121 -1.07 -7.99 -16.00
C LEU A 121 -1.82 -7.96 -17.33
N LYS A 122 -2.95 -7.25 -17.39
CA LYS A 122 -3.73 -7.07 -18.62
C LYS A 122 -2.92 -6.33 -19.69
N ASP A 123 -2.27 -5.22 -19.33
CA ASP A 123 -1.39 -4.46 -20.22
C ASP A 123 -0.24 -5.32 -20.76
N ARG A 124 0.33 -6.19 -19.92
CA ARG A 124 1.38 -7.16 -20.29
C ARG A 124 0.86 -8.37 -21.07
N GLY A 125 -0.43 -8.45 -21.37
CA GLY A 125 -1.06 -9.57 -22.08
C GLY A 125 -1.00 -10.90 -21.30
N LYS A 126 -1.02 -10.84 -19.96
CA LYS A 126 -0.97 -12.02 -19.08
C LYS A 126 -2.31 -12.26 -18.37
N PRO A 127 -2.75 -13.52 -18.23
CA PRO A 127 -3.95 -13.86 -17.47
C PRO A 127 -3.71 -13.75 -15.96
N TYR A 128 -4.80 -13.61 -15.20
CA TYR A 128 -4.80 -13.51 -13.73
C TYR A 128 -4.60 -14.86 -13.02
N GLU A 129 -4.61 -15.97 -13.76
CA GLU A 129 -4.54 -17.37 -13.28
C GLU A 129 -3.19 -17.70 -12.61
#